data_AF-A0A554IYL7-F1
#
_entry.id   AF-A0A554IYL7-F1
#
_cell.length_a   1.000
_cell.length_b   1.000
_cell.length_c   1.000
_cell.angle_alpha   90.00
_cell.angle_beta   90.00
_cell.angle_gamma   90.00
#
_symmetry.space_group_name_H-M   'P 1'
#
loop_
_entity.id
_entity.type
_entity.pdbx_description
1 polymer ?
#
loop_
_entity_poly.entity_id
_entity_poly.type
_entity_poly.pdbx_seq_one_letter_code
_entity_poly.pdbx_strand_id
1 'polypeptide(L)'
;MDNRLNKNQWVAVIAALAATALILWAGLSLTFSFLKGERGVGEKISSQSGGSPDFTKIPLFKESDISAKSLITEDLIVGTGKEAVKGRTVVVNYAGFLTDGTKFDSSWERNVHFELKLGEGS
;
A
#
# COMPACT_ATOMS: atom_id res chain seq x y z
N MET A 1 15.27 22.19 62.29
CA MET A 1 14.91 22.77 61.00
C MET A 1 13.77 21.95 60.43
N ASP A 2 12.55 22.43 60.55
CA ASP A 2 11.32 21.79 60.10
C ASP A 2 11.05 22.14 58.63
N ASN A 3 11.51 21.29 57.72
CA ASN A 3 11.26 21.40 56.28
C ASN A 3 9.82 20.96 55.91
N ARG A 4 8.81 21.60 56.52
CA ARG A 4 7.41 21.34 56.18
C ARG A 4 6.98 22.27 55.05
N LEU A 5 6.74 21.69 53.87
CA LEU A 5 6.20 22.43 52.72
C LEU A 5 4.80 22.96 53.04
N ASN A 6 4.53 24.21 52.67
CA ASN A 6 3.20 24.80 52.82
C ASN A 6 2.20 24.20 51.80
N LYS A 7 0.90 24.41 52.01
CA LYS A 7 -0.16 23.82 51.16
C LYS A 7 -0.02 24.19 49.68
N ASN A 8 0.42 25.42 49.37
CA ASN A 8 0.59 25.89 48.00
C ASN A 8 1.86 25.30 47.34
N GLN A 9 2.89 25.05 48.13
CA GLN A 9 4.12 24.37 47.69
C GLN A 9 3.88 22.88 47.43
N TRP A 10 3.04 22.21 48.23
CA TRP A 10 2.60 20.84 47.96
C TRP A 10 1.83 20.71 46.66
N VAL A 11 0.95 21.67 46.36
CA VAL A 11 0.22 21.71 45.08
C VAL A 11 1.20 21.88 43.91
N ALA A 12 2.21 22.74 44.04
CA ALA A 12 3.23 22.92 43.02
C ALA A 12 4.09 21.65 42.79
N VAL A 13 4.46 20.93 43.85
CA VAL A 13 5.23 19.68 43.75
C VAL A 13 4.43 18.57 43.06
N ILE A 14 3.14 18.43 43.37
CA ILE A 14 2.26 17.44 42.74
C ILE A 14 2.03 17.77 41.27
N ALA A 15 1.82 19.05 40.92
CA ALA A 15 1.67 19.48 39.53
C ALA A 15 2.94 19.22 38.70
N ALA A 16 4.12 19.46 39.27
CA ALA A 16 5.39 19.19 38.61
C ALA A 16 5.64 17.69 38.39
N LEU A 17 5.29 16.83 39.34
CA LEU A 17 5.39 15.36 39.19
C LEU A 17 4.39 14.81 38.16
N ALA A 18 3.18 15.37 38.08
CA ALA A 18 2.19 14.97 37.08
C ALA A 18 2.63 15.35 35.65
N ALA A 19 3.23 16.53 35.47
CA ALA A 19 3.75 16.97 34.17
C ALA A 19 4.93 16.12 33.68
N THR A 20 5.86 15.72 34.57
CA THR A 20 6.98 14.85 34.20
C THR A 20 6.53 13.42 33.91
N ALA A 21 5.54 12.89 34.63
CA ALA A 21 4.94 11.60 34.33
C ALA A 21 4.22 11.58 32.96
N LEU A 22 3.54 12.66 32.59
CA LEU A 22 2.91 12.81 31.27
C LEU A 22 3.95 12.90 30.14
N ILE A 23 5.09 13.56 30.36
CA ILE A 23 6.17 13.63 29.36
C ILE A 23 6.84 12.27 29.18
N LEU A 24 6.96 11.45 30.23
CA LEU A 24 7.49 10.08 30.11
C LEU A 24 6.48 9.11 29.48
N TRP A 25 5.17 9.30 29.73
CA TRP A 25 4.12 8.47 29.13
C TRP A 25 3.86 8.83 27.67
N ALA A 26 3.89 10.12 27.30
CA ALA A 26 3.71 10.58 25.92
C ALA A 26 5.01 10.57 25.09
N GLY A 27 6.17 10.77 25.73
CA GLY A 27 7.49 10.83 25.06
C GLY A 27 8.06 9.47 24.66
N LEU A 28 7.62 8.37 25.30
CA LEU A 28 7.98 7.01 24.91
C LEU A 28 7.23 6.55 23.65
N SER A 29 6.08 7.14 23.32
CA SER A 29 5.34 6.78 22.10
C SER A 29 5.82 7.50 20.85
N LEU A 30 6.45 8.68 20.97
CA LEU A 30 6.82 9.48 19.79
C LEU A 30 8.27 9.30 19.33
N THR A 31 9.17 8.77 20.16
CA THR A 31 10.55 8.43 19.72
C THR A 31 10.73 6.96 19.35
N PHE A 32 9.79 6.08 19.73
CA PHE A 32 9.86 4.65 19.40
C PHE A 32 9.35 4.32 17.99
N SER A 33 8.55 5.21 17.39
CA SER A 33 8.07 5.07 16.01
C SER A 33 9.17 5.26 14.95
N PHE A 34 10.37 5.72 15.33
CA PHE A 34 11.45 6.00 14.37
C PHE A 34 12.62 4.99 14.39
N LEU A 35 12.64 4.05 15.34
CA LEU A 35 13.64 2.98 15.39
C LEU A 35 13.08 1.59 15.09
N LYS A 36 11.76 1.47 14.88
CA LYS A 36 11.19 0.31 14.21
C LYS A 36 11.37 0.47 12.71
N GLY A 37 12.63 0.52 12.28
CA GLY A 37 13.01 0.36 10.88
C GLY A 37 12.50 -0.99 10.40
N GLU A 38 11.34 -0.96 9.76
CA GLU A 38 10.71 -2.08 9.11
C GLU A 38 11.67 -2.61 8.05
N ARG A 39 12.38 -3.69 8.39
CA ARG A 39 12.75 -4.70 7.39
C ARG A 39 11.42 -5.22 6.85
N GLY A 40 10.89 -4.55 5.84
CA GLY A 40 9.64 -4.88 5.18
C GLY A 40 9.76 -6.22 4.46
N VAL A 41 9.60 -7.30 5.22
CA VAL A 41 9.01 -8.54 4.72
C VAL A 41 7.63 -8.15 4.21
N GLY A 42 7.36 -8.50 2.95
CA GLY A 42 6.25 -8.02 2.15
C GLY A 42 4.99 -7.73 2.94
N GLU A 43 4.65 -6.44 3.02
CA GLU A 43 3.27 -6.00 3.14
C GLU A 43 2.52 -6.76 2.05
N LYS A 44 1.78 -7.81 2.43
CA LYS A 44 0.75 -8.36 1.58
C LYS A 44 -0.20 -7.20 1.36
N ILE A 45 0.02 -6.46 0.27
CA ILE A 45 -0.99 -5.67 -0.38
C ILE A 45 -2.18 -6.62 -0.51
N SER A 46 -3.15 -6.43 0.38
CA SER A 46 -4.45 -7.08 0.28
C SER A 46 -4.96 -6.64 -1.08
N SER A 47 -4.77 -7.50 -2.08
CA SER A 47 -5.49 -7.42 -3.32
C SER A 47 -6.94 -7.29 -2.91
N GLN A 48 -7.49 -6.11 -3.17
CA GLN A 48 -8.90 -5.86 -3.11
C GLN A 48 -9.54 -7.08 -3.74
N SER A 49 -10.35 -7.81 -2.95
CA SER A 49 -11.14 -8.95 -3.41
C SER A 49 -12.20 -8.40 -4.36
N GLY A 50 -11.76 -7.85 -5.49
CA GLY A 50 -12.58 -7.52 -6.62
C GLY A 50 -12.87 -8.85 -7.29
N GLY A 51 -14.15 -9.18 -7.40
CA GLY A 51 -14.58 -10.24 -8.32
C GLY A 51 -13.97 -10.03 -9.70
N SER A 52 -13.96 -11.10 -10.50
CA SER A 52 -13.49 -11.06 -11.88
C SER A 52 -13.94 -9.77 -12.56
N PRO A 53 -13.02 -8.96 -13.12
CA PRO A 53 -13.39 -7.69 -13.73
C PRO A 53 -14.43 -7.95 -14.81
N ASP A 54 -15.39 -7.05 -14.92
CA ASP A 54 -16.42 -7.12 -15.95
C ASP A 54 -15.78 -6.88 -17.33
N PHE A 55 -15.40 -7.98 -17.98
CA PHE A 55 -14.72 -7.98 -19.27
C PHE A 55 -15.61 -7.43 -20.41
N THR A 56 -16.91 -7.23 -20.18
CA THR A 56 -17.79 -6.61 -21.16
C THR A 56 -17.53 -5.11 -21.34
N LYS A 57 -16.78 -4.49 -20.42
CA LYS A 57 -16.34 -3.09 -20.51
C LYS A 57 -15.01 -2.90 -21.23
N ILE A 58 -14.38 -3.97 -21.71
CA ILE A 58 -13.17 -3.82 -22.53
C ILE A 58 -13.60 -3.13 -23.84
N PRO A 59 -13.04 -1.96 -24.18
CA PRO A 59 -13.35 -1.32 -25.44
C PRO A 59 -12.97 -2.26 -26.59
N LEU A 60 -13.93 -2.51 -27.49
CA LEU A 60 -13.66 -3.22 -28.73
C LEU A 60 -12.72 -2.35 -29.57
N PHE A 61 -11.45 -2.74 -29.64
CA PHE A 61 -10.45 -2.01 -30.41
C PHE A 61 -10.89 -1.92 -31.87
N LYS A 62 -10.95 -0.70 -32.41
CA LYS A 62 -11.29 -0.50 -33.80
C LYS A 62 -10.08 -0.86 -34.64
N GLU A 63 -10.28 -1.66 -35.68
CA GLU A 63 -9.18 -2.18 -36.51
C GLU A 63 -8.34 -1.07 -37.18
N SER A 64 -8.88 0.14 -37.32
CA SER A 64 -8.14 1.34 -37.75
C SER A 64 -6.99 1.74 -36.84
N ASP A 65 -7.02 1.33 -35.56
CA ASP A 65 -6.02 1.71 -34.55
C ASP A 65 -4.85 0.71 -34.54
N ILE A 66 -5.00 -0.45 -35.20
CA ILE A 66 -4.01 -1.55 -35.27
C ILE A 66 -2.90 -1.25 -36.28
N SER A 67 -3.06 -0.21 -37.12
CA SER A 67 -2.00 0.25 -38.04
C SER A 67 -0.78 0.83 -37.32
N ALA A 68 -0.85 1.07 -36.00
CA ALA A 68 0.28 1.54 -35.23
C ALA A 68 1.05 0.36 -34.63
N LYS A 69 2.36 0.31 -34.89
CA LYS A 69 3.36 -0.52 -34.18
C LYS A 69 3.54 -0.04 -32.72
N SER A 70 2.46 0.40 -32.07
CA SER A 70 2.45 1.14 -30.81
C SER A 70 1.53 0.46 -29.82
N LEU A 71 1.95 0.43 -28.56
CA LEU A 71 1.15 -0.09 -27.46
C LEU A 71 0.22 1.03 -26.95
N ILE A 72 -1.08 0.74 -26.90
CA ILE A 72 -2.09 1.63 -26.32
C ILE A 72 -2.47 1.07 -24.94
N THR A 73 -2.55 1.96 -23.95
CA THR A 73 -2.92 1.64 -22.57
C THR A 73 -4.01 2.58 -22.09
N GLU A 74 -5.02 2.04 -21.40
CA GLU A 74 -6.11 2.81 -20.80
C GLU A 74 -6.37 2.30 -19.37
N ASP A 75 -6.47 3.22 -18.42
CA ASP A 75 -6.82 2.91 -17.04
C ASP A 75 -8.34 2.93 -16.87
N LEU A 76 -8.95 1.75 -16.67
CA LEU A 76 -10.39 1.66 -16.39
C LEU A 76 -10.72 2.07 -14.95
N ILE A 77 -9.82 1.77 -14.02
CA ILE A 77 -9.94 2.11 -12.59
C ILE A 77 -8.55 2.49 -12.08
N VAL A 78 -8.39 3.73 -11.64
CA VAL A 78 -7.12 4.24 -11.08
C VAL A 78 -6.97 3.76 -9.64
N GLY A 79 -5.90 3.02 -9.35
CA GLY A 79 -5.57 2.59 -8.00
C GLY A 79 -5.02 3.72 -7.14
N THR A 80 -5.25 3.66 -5.82
CA THR A 80 -4.71 4.62 -4.84
C THR A 80 -3.48 4.09 -4.09
N GLY A 81 -2.89 2.98 -4.57
CA GLY A 81 -1.77 2.30 -3.93
C GLY A 81 -0.44 3.03 -4.10
N LYS A 82 0.59 2.51 -3.43
CA LYS A 82 1.98 2.98 -3.62
C LYS A 82 2.41 2.74 -5.07
N GLU A 83 3.21 3.65 -5.60
CA GLU A 83 3.77 3.51 -6.95
C GLU A 83 4.64 2.25 -7.07
N ALA A 84 4.52 1.56 -8.20
CA ALA A 84 5.26 0.35 -8.50
C ALA A 84 6.66 0.71 -9.04
N VAL A 85 7.70 0.55 -8.20
CA VAL A 85 9.08 0.94 -8.52
C VAL A 85 10.01 -0.26 -8.73
N LYS A 86 11.13 -0.04 -9.46
CA LYS A 86 12.15 -1.06 -9.73
C LYS A 86 12.61 -1.78 -8.45
N GLY A 87 12.82 -3.09 -8.54
CA GLY A 87 13.26 -3.95 -7.45
C GLY A 87 12.14 -4.46 -6.55
N ARG A 88 10.90 -3.97 -6.72
CA ARG A 88 9.72 -4.47 -5.99
C ARG A 88 9.08 -5.64 -6.73
N THR A 89 8.49 -6.54 -5.95
CA THR A 89 7.63 -7.61 -6.48
C THR A 89 6.21 -7.09 -6.60
N VAL A 90 5.61 -7.29 -7.77
CA VAL A 90 4.20 -7.03 -8.04
C VAL A 90 3.48 -8.35 -8.26
N VAL A 91 2.24 -8.42 -7.77
CA VAL A 91 1.31 -9.53 -7.99
C VAL A 91 0.20 -9.02 -8.89
N VAL A 92 -0.03 -9.71 -10.00
CA VAL A 92 -0.95 -9.24 -11.04
C VAL A 92 -1.90 -10.36 -11.45
N ASN A 93 -3.16 -10.01 -11.66
CA ASN A 93 -4.10 -10.85 -12.37
C ASN A 93 -4.34 -10.27 -13.77
N TYR A 94 -4.52 -11.15 -14.75
CA TYR A 94 -4.64 -10.76 -16.16
C TYR A 94 -5.62 -11.67 -16.90
N ALA A 95 -6.16 -11.15 -18.00
CA ALA A 95 -6.87 -11.91 -19.03
C ALA A 95 -6.46 -11.36 -20.41
N GLY A 96 -6.09 -12.25 -21.31
CA GLY A 96 -5.62 -11.94 -22.66
C GLY A 96 -6.66 -12.34 -23.72
N PHE A 97 -6.90 -11.43 -24.65
CA PHE A 97 -7.86 -11.61 -25.75
C PHE A 97 -7.20 -11.31 -27.09
N LEU A 98 -7.61 -12.04 -28.13
CA LEU A 98 -7.34 -11.72 -29.52
C LEU A 98 -8.23 -10.56 -29.98
N THR A 99 -7.93 -9.99 -31.15
CA THR A 99 -8.67 -8.85 -31.71
C THR A 99 -10.12 -9.17 -32.06
N ASP A 100 -10.43 -10.44 -32.29
CA ASP A 100 -11.79 -10.95 -32.51
C ASP A 100 -12.57 -11.19 -31.20
N GLY A 101 -11.98 -10.89 -30.04
CA GLY A 101 -12.56 -11.13 -28.73
C GLY A 101 -12.35 -12.55 -28.19
N THR A 102 -11.69 -13.44 -28.93
CA THR A 102 -11.36 -14.78 -28.47
C THR A 102 -10.34 -14.72 -27.34
N LYS A 103 -10.71 -15.20 -26.15
CA LYS A 103 -9.79 -15.27 -25.01
C LYS A 103 -8.75 -16.36 -25.23
N PHE A 104 -7.46 -16.04 -25.07
CA PHE A 104 -6.37 -17.01 -25.20
C PHE A 104 -5.72 -17.37 -23.86
N ASP A 105 -5.80 -16.49 -22.85
CA ASP A 105 -5.26 -16.78 -21.51
C ASP A 105 -6.02 -16.01 -20.40
N SER A 106 -6.09 -16.54 -19.18
CA SER A 106 -6.65 -15.89 -17.99
C SER A 106 -6.08 -16.45 -16.69
N SER A 107 -5.47 -15.59 -15.88
CA SER A 107 -5.01 -15.95 -14.53
C SER A 107 -6.19 -16.25 -13.58
N TRP A 108 -7.33 -15.59 -13.80
CA TRP A 108 -8.55 -15.76 -13.02
C TRP A 108 -9.14 -17.15 -13.18
N GLU A 109 -9.10 -17.72 -14.39
CA GLU A 109 -9.64 -19.07 -14.65
C GLU A 109 -8.77 -20.16 -14.06
N ARG A 110 -7.44 -19.95 -14.05
CA ARG A 110 -6.51 -20.87 -13.38
C ARG A 110 -6.50 -20.71 -11.87
N ASN A 111 -7.07 -19.62 -11.34
CA ASN A 111 -6.98 -19.25 -9.94
C ASN A 111 -5.53 -19.18 -9.42
N VAL A 112 -4.62 -18.72 -10.29
CA VAL A 112 -3.19 -18.57 -10.00
C VAL A 112 -2.74 -17.20 -10.52
N HIS A 113 -2.36 -16.33 -9.61
CA HIS A 113 -1.82 -15.00 -9.93
C HIS A 113 -0.39 -15.08 -10.47
N PHE A 114 0.03 -14.05 -11.18
CA PHE A 114 1.40 -13.93 -11.68
C PHE A 114 2.22 -12.98 -10.81
N GLU A 115 3.40 -13.40 -10.38
CA GLU A 115 4.32 -12.58 -9.59
C GLU A 115 5.57 -12.24 -10.42
N LEU A 116 5.93 -10.96 -10.44
CA LEU A 116 7.11 -10.48 -11.17
C LEU A 116 7.88 -9.47 -10.31
N LYS A 117 9.21 -9.55 -10.36
CA LYS A 117 10.09 -8.52 -9.81
C LYS A 117 10.41 -7.46 -10.87
N LEU A 118 10.05 -6.21 -10.60
CA LEU A 118 10.15 -5.12 -11.56
C LEU A 118 11.61 -4.76 -11.84
N GLY A 119 11.94 -4.67 -13.13
CA GLY A 119 13.26 -4.29 -13.62
C GLY A 119 14.32 -5.40 -13.65
N GLU A 120 13.88 -6.67 -13.57
CA GLU A 120 14.71 -7.86 -13.79
C GLU A 120 14.37 -8.58 -15.12
N GLY A 121 13.43 -8.04 -15.92
CA GLY A 121 13.17 -8.52 -17.27
C GLY A 121 14.36 -8.23 -18.20
N SER A 122 14.75 -9.24 -18.98
CA SER A 122 15.84 -9.18 -19.98
C SER A 122 15.36 -8.66 -21.32
#